data_AF-A0A1V6KC74-F1
#
_entry.id   AF-A0A1V6KC74-F1
#
_cell.length_a   1.000
_cell.length_b   1.000
_cell.length_c   1.000
_cell.angle_alpha   90.00
_cell.angle_beta   90.00
_cell.angle_gamma   90.00
#
_symmetry.space_group_name_H-M   'P 1'
#
loop_
_entity.id
_entity.type
_entity.pdbx_description
1 polymer ?
#
loop_
_entity_poly.entity_id
_entity_poly.type
_entity_poly.pdbx_seq_one_letter_code
_entity_poly.pdbx_strand_id
1 'polypeptide(L)'
;MVYNAYIHGTLGLNVQERVMEHNALQKIINERLQQPEIASKRMRLYFSLCYKTQTIKITVEDDGPGFDYETWIKRVANEPKLNLEENGRGIAMLYHLSDKLEFDREGRTVTISKKLPINNKK
;
A
#
# COMPACT_ATOMS: atom_id res chain seq x y z
N MET A 1 0.41 2.61 1.28
CA MET A 1 -0.68 1.67 0.91
C MET A 1 -1.52 2.26 -0.22
N VAL A 2 -2.32 3.31 0.04
CA VAL A 2 -3.21 3.95 -0.96
C VAL A 2 -2.51 4.33 -2.25
N TYR A 3 -1.38 5.05 -2.16
CA TYR A 3 -0.63 5.45 -3.35
C TYR A 3 -0.16 4.25 -4.19
N ASN A 4 0.31 3.18 -3.56
CA ASN A 4 0.75 1.98 -4.29
C ASN A 4 -0.43 1.27 -4.95
N ALA A 5 -1.56 1.14 -4.25
CA ALA A 5 -2.78 0.57 -4.79
C ALA A 5 -3.31 1.36 -6.00
N TYR A 6 -3.18 2.69 -5.98
CA TYR A 6 -3.53 3.52 -7.13
C TYR A 6 -2.54 3.37 -8.29
N ILE A 7 -1.24 3.53 -8.04
CA ILE A 7 -0.20 3.56 -9.08
C ILE A 7 0.06 2.18 -9.69
N HIS A 8 0.18 1.15 -8.87
CA HIS A 8 0.50 -0.21 -9.32
C HIS A 8 -0.77 -1.03 -9.55
N GLY A 9 -1.66 -1.07 -8.56
CA GLY A 9 -2.85 -1.91 -8.64
C GLY A 9 -3.83 -1.42 -9.70
N THR A 10 -4.27 -0.18 -9.56
CA THR A 10 -5.30 0.40 -10.42
C THR A 10 -4.74 0.76 -11.80
N LEU A 11 -3.73 1.62 -11.84
CA LEU A 11 -3.18 2.18 -13.08
C LEU A 11 -2.18 1.25 -13.78
N GLY A 12 -1.50 0.35 -13.07
CA GLY A 12 -0.50 -0.54 -13.66
C GLY A 12 0.73 0.18 -14.21
N LEU A 13 1.21 1.24 -13.53
CA LEU A 13 2.39 1.97 -13.97
C LEU A 13 3.67 1.19 -13.66
N ASN A 14 4.56 1.07 -14.65
CA ASN A 14 5.85 0.42 -14.47
C ASN A 14 6.88 1.35 -13.77
N VAL A 15 8.06 0.82 -13.44
CA VAL A 15 9.09 1.57 -12.71
C VAL A 15 9.56 2.82 -13.46
N GLN A 16 9.68 2.76 -14.78
CA GLN A 16 10.14 3.89 -15.61
C GLN A 16 9.11 5.02 -15.61
N GLU A 17 7.82 4.68 -15.74
CA GLU A 17 6.71 5.65 -15.70
C GLU A 17 6.63 6.36 -14.34
N ARG A 18 6.97 5.67 -13.25
CA ARG A 18 6.88 6.19 -11.87
C ARG A 18 7.96 7.19 -11.49
N VAL A 19 9.11 7.17 -12.19
CA VAL A 19 10.22 8.11 -11.94
C VAL A 19 10.19 9.31 -12.88
N MET A 20 9.19 9.40 -13.76
CA MET A 20 9.02 10.54 -14.64
C MET A 20 8.72 11.82 -13.86
N GLU A 21 9.12 12.94 -14.45
CA GLU A 21 8.78 14.27 -13.96
C GLU A 21 7.26 14.47 -13.83
N HIS A 22 6.88 15.33 -12.89
CA HIS A 22 5.49 15.50 -12.45
C HIS A 22 4.48 15.66 -13.61
N ASN A 23 4.78 16.53 -14.57
CA ASN A 23 3.88 16.81 -15.69
C ASN A 23 3.73 15.60 -16.64
N ALA A 24 4.82 14.86 -16.88
CA ALA A 24 4.79 13.67 -17.72
C ALA A 24 4.01 12.54 -17.03
N LEU A 25 4.23 12.35 -15.73
CA LEU A 25 3.48 11.39 -14.92
C LEU A 25 1.98 11.72 -14.91
N GLN A 26 1.60 12.99 -14.70
CA GLN A 26 0.20 13.41 -14.74
C GLN A 26 -0.46 13.13 -16.09
N LYS A 27 0.24 13.36 -17.20
CA LYS A 27 -0.27 13.06 -18.54
C LYS A 27 -0.59 11.58 -18.70
N ILE A 28 0.33 10.68 -18.32
CA ILE A 28 0.12 9.23 -18.40
C ILE A 28 -1.04 8.79 -17.50
N ILE A 29 -1.13 9.33 -16.28
CA ILE A 29 -2.24 9.04 -15.38
C ILE A 29 -3.57 9.42 -16.05
N ASN A 30 -3.68 10.62 -16.60
CA ASN A 30 -4.89 11.07 -17.27
C ASN A 30 -5.24 10.20 -18.48
N GLU A 31 -4.26 9.80 -19.28
CA GLU A 31 -4.45 8.89 -20.43
C GLU A 31 -4.97 7.52 -19.99
N ARG A 32 -4.38 6.92 -18.94
CA ARG A 32 -4.84 5.63 -18.37
C ARG A 32 -6.26 5.73 -17.82
N LEU A 33 -6.62 6.83 -17.18
CA LEU A 33 -7.96 7.01 -16.63
C LEU A 33 -9.06 7.12 -17.70
N GLN A 34 -8.72 7.41 -18.96
CA GLN A 34 -9.70 7.37 -20.06
C GLN A 34 -9.96 5.95 -20.58
N GLN A 35 -9.11 4.98 -20.23
CA GLN A 35 -9.27 3.60 -20.66
C GLN A 35 -10.41 2.93 -19.87
N PRO A 36 -11.46 2.39 -20.53
CA PRO A 36 -12.61 1.81 -19.84
C PRO A 36 -12.27 0.72 -18.82
N GLU A 37 -11.26 -0.10 -19.11
CA GLU A 37 -10.76 -1.17 -18.23
C GLU A 37 -10.08 -0.65 -16.96
N ILE A 38 -9.54 0.58 -16.98
CA ILE A 38 -8.97 1.23 -15.80
C ILE A 38 -10.03 2.06 -15.08
N ALA A 39 -10.85 2.80 -15.84
CA ALA A 39 -11.92 3.64 -15.31
C ALA A 39 -12.99 2.86 -14.53
N SER A 40 -13.17 1.58 -14.87
CA SER A 40 -14.08 0.66 -14.17
C SER A 40 -13.52 0.09 -12.86
N LYS A 41 -12.19 0.10 -12.67
CA LYS A 41 -11.56 -0.38 -11.44
C LYS A 41 -11.89 0.52 -10.26
N ARG A 42 -11.87 -0.04 -9.05
CA ARG A 42 -12.06 0.69 -7.80
C ARG A 42 -10.93 0.37 -6.83
N MET A 43 -10.64 1.35 -6.01
CA MET A 43 -9.84 1.19 -4.80
C MET A 43 -10.77 1.43 -3.60
N ARG A 44 -10.74 0.53 -2.62
CA ARG A 44 -11.49 0.66 -1.37
C ARG A 44 -10.52 0.92 -0.24
N LEU A 45 -10.92 1.81 0.66
CA LEU A 45 -10.18 2.16 1.85
C LEU A 45 -11.11 2.02 3.05
N TYR A 46 -10.75 1.14 3.96
CA TYR A 46 -11.50 0.87 5.17
C TYR A 46 -10.67 1.30 6.38
N PHE A 47 -11.33 1.96 7.32
CA PHE A 47 -10.78 2.33 8.61
C PHE A 47 -11.70 1.81 9.69
N SER A 48 -11.13 1.16 10.71
CA SER A 48 -11.89 0.80 11.90
C SER A 48 -11.06 1.01 13.16
N LEU A 49 -11.76 1.36 14.24
CA LEU A 49 -11.19 1.56 15.55
C LEU A 49 -11.86 0.61 16.53
N CYS A 50 -11.09 -0.29 17.13
CA CYS A 50 -11.56 -1.14 18.20
C CYS A 50 -11.21 -0.52 19.54
N TYR A 51 -12.19 0.03 20.26
CA TYR A 51 -11.97 0.66 21.57
C TYR A 51 -11.50 -0.33 22.65
N LYS A 52 -12.02 -1.57 22.62
CA LYS A 52 -11.66 -2.61 23.59
C LYS A 52 -10.18 -2.98 23.53
N THR A 53 -9.61 -3.04 22.33
CA THR A 53 -8.19 -3.36 22.10
C THR A 53 -7.35 -2.11 21.83
N GLN A 54 -7.96 -0.92 21.80
CA GLN A 54 -7.38 0.35 21.40
C GLN A 54 -6.55 0.23 20.13
N THR A 55 -7.11 -0.41 19.11
CA THR A 55 -6.39 -0.72 17.87
C THR A 55 -7.07 -0.02 16.72
N ILE A 56 -6.29 0.76 15.95
CA ILE A 56 -6.71 1.23 14.63
C ILE A 56 -6.32 0.18 13.59
N LYS A 57 -7.26 -0.15 12.71
CA LYS A 57 -7.05 -1.02 11.56
C LYS A 57 -7.31 -0.22 10.29
N ILE A 58 -6.37 -0.28 9.36
CA ILE A 58 -6.44 0.40 8.06
C ILE A 58 -6.27 -0.65 6.99
N THR A 59 -7.24 -0.76 6.09
CA THR A 59 -7.23 -1.73 4.99
C THR A 59 -7.39 -1.00 3.66
N VAL A 60 -6.51 -1.29 2.71
CA VAL A 60 -6.61 -0.82 1.32
C VAL A 60 -6.77 -2.05 0.43
N GLU A 61 -7.75 -2.00 -0.47
CA GLU A 61 -7.99 -3.01 -1.50
C GLU A 61 -8.09 -2.35 -2.87
N ASP A 62 -7.52 -2.97 -3.91
CA ASP A 62 -7.67 -2.54 -5.30
C ASP A 62 -8.07 -3.67 -6.26
N ASP A 63 -8.59 -3.29 -7.42
CA ASP A 63 -8.95 -4.20 -8.53
C ASP A 63 -7.77 -4.50 -9.47
N GLY A 64 -6.53 -4.33 -9.00
CA GLY A 64 -5.33 -4.69 -9.73
C GLY A 64 -5.07 -6.19 -9.79
N PRO A 65 -3.94 -6.62 -10.37
CA PRO A 65 -3.56 -8.03 -10.43
C PRO A 65 -2.97 -8.57 -9.12
N GLY A 66 -2.74 -7.72 -8.12
CA GLY A 66 -2.02 -8.11 -6.91
C GLY A 66 -0.51 -8.13 -7.09
N PHE A 67 0.22 -8.63 -6.10
CA PHE A 67 1.67 -8.73 -6.12
C PHE A 67 2.17 -9.82 -5.16
N ASP A 68 3.37 -10.35 -5.42
CA ASP A 68 4.04 -11.34 -4.58
C ASP A 68 4.55 -10.71 -3.27
N TYR A 69 3.65 -10.57 -2.29
CA TYR A 69 3.99 -10.03 -0.98
C TYR A 69 4.84 -10.99 -0.13
N GLU A 70 4.83 -12.30 -0.39
CA GLU A 70 5.56 -13.27 0.40
C GLU A 70 7.07 -13.10 0.22
N THR A 71 7.52 -12.94 -1.02
CA THR A 71 8.92 -12.66 -1.33
C THR A 71 9.37 -11.34 -0.69
N TRP A 72 8.52 -10.30 -0.73
CA TRP A 72 8.80 -9.03 -0.06
C TRP A 72 8.95 -9.18 1.45
N ILE A 73 8.05 -9.91 2.10
CA ILE A 73 8.10 -10.11 3.56
C ILE A 73 9.33 -10.92 3.96
N LYS A 74 9.68 -11.97 3.22
CA LYS A 74 10.92 -12.73 3.44
C LYS A 74 12.15 -11.83 3.30
N ARG A 75 12.17 -10.94 2.30
CA ARG A 75 13.27 -9.99 2.10
C ARG A 75 13.39 -9.01 3.27
N VAL A 76 12.28 -8.37 3.67
CA VAL A 76 12.26 -7.39 4.78
C VAL A 76 12.65 -8.05 6.10
N ALA A 77 12.26 -9.30 6.35
CA ALA A 77 12.66 -10.03 7.55
C ALA A 77 14.18 -10.31 7.61
N ASN A 78 14.83 -10.49 6.46
CA ASN A 78 16.26 -10.83 6.36
C ASN A 78 17.18 -9.61 6.20
N GLU A 79 16.66 -8.45 5.77
CA GLU A 79 17.39 -7.18 5.66
C GLU A 79 16.94 -6.21 6.77
N PRO A 80 17.56 -6.24 7.97
CA PRO A 80 17.14 -5.42 9.11
C PRO A 80 17.43 -3.92 8.95
N LYS A 81 18.21 -3.53 7.93
CA LYS A 81 18.41 -2.12 7.58
C LYS A 81 17.38 -1.76 6.51
N LEU A 82 16.60 -0.71 6.77
CA LEU A 82 15.82 -0.05 5.73
C LEU A 82 16.81 0.46 4.67
N ASN A 83 17.05 -0.33 3.63
CA ASN A 83 17.76 0.13 2.46
C ASN A 83 16.85 1.14 1.75
N LEU A 84 17.14 2.40 2.09
CA LEU A 84 16.66 3.63 1.47
C LEU A 84 16.48 3.42 -0.04
N GLU A 85 17.45 2.89 -0.76
CA GLU A 85 17.58 3.23 -2.18
C GLU A 85 16.64 2.49 -3.16
N GLU A 86 15.90 1.44 -2.73
CA GLU A 86 15.15 0.57 -3.65
C GLU A 86 13.60 0.72 -3.64
N ASN A 87 12.96 0.29 -4.74
CA ASN A 87 11.53 -0.02 -4.78
C ASN A 87 11.22 -1.05 -3.68
N GLY A 88 10.31 -0.76 -2.74
CA GLY A 88 10.00 -1.67 -1.62
C GLY A 88 9.90 -1.00 -0.24
N ARG A 89 10.38 0.25 -0.11
CA ARG A 89 10.31 1.05 1.13
C ARG A 89 8.94 1.02 1.80
N GLY A 90 7.87 1.14 1.00
CA GLY A 90 6.51 1.22 1.52
C GLY A 90 6.11 0.00 2.34
N ILE A 91 6.45 -1.22 1.89
CA ILE A 91 6.13 -2.45 2.62
C ILE A 91 7.03 -2.58 3.85
N ALA A 92 8.33 -2.28 3.72
CA ALA A 92 9.26 -2.30 4.85
C ALA A 92 8.80 -1.35 5.98
N MET A 93 8.38 -0.13 5.63
CA MET A 93 7.82 0.82 6.59
C MET A 93 6.57 0.27 7.28
N LEU A 94 5.64 -0.32 6.52
CA LEU A 94 4.43 -0.91 7.11
C LEU A 94 4.77 -2.08 8.04
N TYR A 95 5.73 -2.92 7.65
CA TYR A 95 6.18 -4.06 8.44
C TYR A 95 6.77 -3.62 9.79
N HIS A 96 7.64 -2.61 9.79
CA HIS A 96 8.29 -2.13 11.02
C HIS A 96 7.42 -1.21 11.88
N LEU A 97 6.54 -0.42 11.28
CA LEU A 97 5.76 0.59 12.00
C LEU A 97 4.41 0.08 12.49
N SER A 98 3.82 -0.91 11.84
CA SER A 98 2.58 -1.55 12.31
C SER A 98 2.87 -2.61 13.37
N ASP A 99 1.88 -2.92 14.21
CA ASP A 99 2.00 -4.06 15.13
C ASP A 99 1.58 -5.36 14.45
N LYS A 100 0.79 -5.25 13.37
CA LYS A 100 0.39 -6.36 12.53
C LYS A 100 0.21 -5.88 11.10
N LEU A 101 0.79 -6.60 10.15
CA LEU A 101 0.66 -6.40 8.71
C LEU A 101 0.11 -7.69 8.10
N GLU A 102 -0.99 -7.59 7.35
CA GLU A 102 -1.69 -8.71 6.73
C GLU A 102 -1.93 -8.43 5.25
N PHE A 103 -1.82 -9.48 4.45
CA PHE A 103 -2.13 -9.48 3.02
C PHE A 103 -3.20 -10.51 2.73
N ASP A 104 -4.09 -10.21 1.79
CA ASP A 104 -5.13 -11.12 1.32
C ASP A 104 -5.37 -10.87 -0.19
N ARG A 105 -6.13 -11.76 -0.83
CA ARG A 105 -6.51 -11.67 -2.25
C ARG A 105 -5.32 -11.46 -3.18
N GLU A 106 -4.29 -12.31 -3.03
CA GLU A 106 -3.07 -12.27 -3.86
C GLU A 106 -2.30 -10.94 -3.74
N GLY A 107 -2.38 -10.30 -2.56
CA GLY A 107 -1.70 -9.03 -2.26
C GLY A 107 -2.51 -7.79 -2.64
N ARG A 108 -3.71 -7.93 -3.21
CA ARG A 108 -4.59 -6.80 -3.54
C ARG A 108 -5.17 -6.13 -2.30
N THR A 109 -5.30 -6.87 -1.21
CA THR A 109 -5.76 -6.33 0.08
C THR A 109 -4.59 -6.27 1.04
N VAL A 110 -4.26 -5.06 1.49
CA VAL A 110 -3.23 -4.81 2.52
C VAL A 110 -3.90 -4.24 3.74
N THR A 111 -3.62 -4.81 4.90
CA THR A 111 -4.18 -4.41 6.19
C THR A 111 -3.07 -4.17 7.19
N ILE A 112 -3.08 -3.00 7.84
CA ILE A 112 -2.25 -2.76 9.01
C ILE A 112 -3.12 -2.60 10.26
N SER A 113 -2.60 -3.06 11.38
CA SER A 113 -3.13 -2.80 12.71
C SER A 113 -2.08 -2.12 13.57
N LYS A 114 -2.48 -1.08 14.29
CA LYS A 114 -1.63 -0.38 15.26
C LYS A 114 -2.38 -0.12 16.55
N LYS A 115 -1.76 -0.45 17.68
CA LYS A 115 -2.22 -0.06 19.01
C LYS A 115 -2.03 1.43 19.17
N LEU A 116 -3.10 2.09 19.55
CA LEU A 116 -3.08 3.49 19.91
C LEU A 116 -2.42 3.62 21.29
N PRO A 117 -1.57 4.63 21.49
CA PRO A 117 -1.04 4.91 22.82
C PRO A 117 -2.19 5.26 23.77
N ILE A 118 -2.19 4.65 24.96
CA ILE A 118 -3.07 5.07 26.05
C ILE A 118 -2.55 6.42 26.53
N ASN A 119 -3.19 7.49 26.08
CA ASN A 119 -2.90 8.81 26.62
C ASN A 119 -3.61 8.94 27.96
N ASN A 120 -2.94 8.56 29.05
CA ASN A 120 -3.39 8.83 30.42
C ASN A 120 -3.20 10.32 30.75
N LYS A 121 -3.80 11.22 29.96
CA LYS A 121 -4.00 12.60 30.40
C LYS A 121 -5.20 12.59 31.33
N LYS A 122 -4.90 12.41 32.62
CA LYS A 122 -5.77 12.86 33.72
C LYS A 122 -5.90 14.37 33.66
#